data_AF-A0A820PI96-F1
#
_entry.id   AF-A0A820PI96-F1
#
_cell.length_a   1.000
_cell.length_b   1.000
_cell.length_c   1.000
_cell.angle_alpha   90.00
_cell.angle_beta   90.00
_cell.angle_gamma   90.00
#
_symmetry.space_group_name_H-M   'P 1'
#
loop_
_entity.id
_entity.type
_entity.pdbx_description
1 polymer ?
#
loop_
_entity_poly.entity_id
_entity_poly.type
_entity_poly.pdbx_seq_one_letter_code
_entity_poly.pdbx_strand_id
1 'polypeptide(L)' 'MAMQKRANLRLPPEINRILYVRNLPYKITAEEMYDIFGKYGAIRQIRVGNTPDTR' A
#
# COMPACT_ATOMS: atom_id res chain seq x y z
N MET A 1 11.71 -17.03 -24.62
CA MET A 1 11.86 -17.07 -23.15
C MET A 1 10.50 -16.78 -22.54
N ALA A 2 9.90 -17.76 -21.87
CA ALA A 2 8.54 -17.64 -21.36
C ALA A 2 8.53 -16.73 -20.13
N MET A 3 7.98 -15.53 -20.29
CA MET A 3 7.56 -14.67 -19.19
C MET A 3 6.47 -15.44 -18.45
N GLN A 4 6.83 -16.06 -17.32
CA GLN A 4 5.88 -16.68 -16.40
C GLN A 4 4.78 -15.65 -16.13
N LYS A 5 3.58 -15.89 -16.69
CA LYS A 5 2.35 -15.24 -16.25
C LYS A 5 2.29 -15.45 -14.76
N ARG A 6 2.64 -14.42 -13.98
CA ARG A 6 2.35 -14.39 -12.54
C ARG A 6 0.85 -14.66 -12.46
N ALA A 7 0.49 -15.86 -12.02
CA ALA A 7 -0.90 -16.21 -11.82
C ALA A 7 -1.48 -15.09 -10.97
N ASN A 8 -2.56 -14.48 -11.43
CA ASN A 8 -3.38 -13.63 -10.58
C ASN A 8 -3.91 -14.54 -9.47
N LEU A 9 -3.11 -14.74 -8.42
CA LEU A 9 -3.51 -15.38 -7.20
C LEU A 9 -4.59 -14.47 -6.62
N ARG A 10 -5.84 -14.77 -7.00
CA ARG A 10 -7.00 -14.13 -6.43
C ARG A 10 -6.99 -14.54 -4.96
N LEU A 11 -6.62 -13.60 -4.10
CA LEU A 11 -6.76 -13.79 -2.67
C LEU A 11 -8.21 -14.21 -2.38
N PRO A 12 -8.42 -15.17 -1.46
CA PRO A 12 -9.74 -15.51 -0.95
C PRO A 12 -10.54 -14.26 -0.57
N PRO A 13 -11.86 -14.28 -0.72
CA PRO A 13 -12.71 -13.12 -0.46
C PRO A 13 -12.62 -12.61 0.98
N GLU A 14 -12.15 -13.44 1.92
CA GLU A 14 -11.96 -13.05 3.32
C GLU A 14 -10.72 -12.17 3.55
N ILE A 15 -9.81 -12.07 2.57
CA ILE A 15 -8.52 -11.36 2.74
C ILE A 15 -8.61 -9.93 2.19
N ASN A 16 -8.45 -8.96 3.07
CA ASN A 16 -8.34 -7.55 2.71
C ASN A 16 -6.95 -7.21 2.15
N ARG A 17 -6.90 -6.42 1.07
CA ARG A 17 -5.65 -5.89 0.48
C ARG A 17 -5.22 -4.56 1.11
N ILE A 18 -5.54 -4.36 2.37
CA ILE A 18 -5.27 -3.13 3.11
C ILE A 18 -4.07 -3.38 4.01
N LEU A 19 -3.07 -2.51 3.92
CA LEU A 19 -1.90 -2.54 4.79
C LEU A 19 -1.99 -1.39 5.79
N TYR A 20 -1.71 -1.69 7.05
CA TYR A 20 -1.54 -0.69 8.10
C TYR A 20 -0.05 -0.53 8.38
N VAL A 21 0.47 0.67 8.15
CA VAL A 21 1.88 1.00 8.29
C VAL A 21 2.03 2.00 9.42
N ARG A 22 2.85 1.66 10.43
CA ARG A 22 3.16 2.52 11.59
C ARG A 22 4.60 3.00 11.52
N ASN A 23 4.94 3.94 12.41
CA ASN A 23 6.29 4.44 12.59
C ASN A 23 6.84 5.17 11.35
N LEU A 24 5.98 5.96 10.71
CA LEU A 24 6.36 6.83 9.61
C LEU A 24 6.67 8.25 10.14
N PRO A 25 7.55 9.01 9.47
CA PRO A 25 7.78 10.40 9.81
C PRO A 25 6.49 11.22 9.78
N TYR A 26 6.29 12.12 10.76
CA TYR A 26 5.08 12.97 10.84
C TYR A 26 4.88 13.90 9.62
N LYS A 27 5.95 14.16 8.88
CA LYS A 27 5.93 15.03 7.70
C LYS A 27 5.79 14.27 6.39
N ILE A 28 5.63 12.94 6.43
CA ILE A 28 5.54 12.13 5.22
C ILE A 28 4.28 12.50 4.43
N THR A 29 4.44 12.64 3.13
CA THR A 29 3.35 12.99 2.21
C THR A 29 2.79 11.75 1.53
N ALA A 30 1.57 11.87 0.97
CA ALA A 30 0.99 10.78 0.19
C ALA A 30 1.82 10.47 -1.08
N GLU A 31 2.40 11.49 -1.71
CA GLU A 31 3.24 11.35 -2.91
C GLU A 31 4.48 10.49 -2.62
N GLU A 32 5.22 10.79 -1.56
CA GLU A 32 6.37 9.99 -1.12
C GLU A 32 5.96 8.53 -0.83
N MET A 33 4.76 8.32 -0.28
CA MET A 33 4.24 6.98 -0.04
C MET A 33 3.90 6.23 -1.33
N TYR A 34 3.38 6.93 -2.36
CA TYR A 34 3.19 6.35 -3.69
C TYR A 34 4.53 5.97 -4.32
N ASP A 35 5.56 6.79 -4.19
CA ASP A 35 6.90 6.50 -4.72
C ASP A 35 7.54 5.29 -4.02
N ILE A 36 7.47 5.25 -2.68
CA ILE A 36 8.07 4.18 -1.88
C ILE A 36 7.38 2.84 -2.13
N PHE A 37 6.04 2.81 -2.10
CA PHE A 37 5.28 1.56 -2.17
C PHE A 37 4.89 1.18 -3.61
N GLY A 38 4.88 2.13 -4.55
CA GLY A 38 4.47 1.90 -5.94
C GLY A 38 5.38 0.92 -6.68
N LYS A 39 6.65 0.82 -6.28
CA LYS A 39 7.59 -0.20 -6.80
C LYS A 39 7.18 -1.64 -6.49
N TYR A 40 6.33 -1.86 -5.47
CA TYR A 40 5.85 -3.19 -5.09
C TYR A 40 4.51 -3.56 -5.71
N GLY A 41 3.83 -2.61 -6.36
CA GLY A 41 2.58 -2.85 -7.07
C GLY A 41 1.69 -1.61 -7.15
N ALA A 42 0.62 -1.73 -7.94
CA ALA A 42 -0.35 -0.66 -8.09
C ALA A 42 -1.09 -0.39 -6.76
N ILE A 43 -1.04 0.86 -6.30
CA ILE A 43 -1.71 1.31 -5.08
C ILE A 43 -3.05 1.92 -5.48
N ARG A 44 -4.13 1.44 -4.87
CA ARG A 44 -5.48 1.99 -5.12
C ARG A 44 -5.70 3.32 -4.40
N GLN A 45 -5.28 3.41 -3.15
CA GLN A 45 -5.51 4.58 -2.30
C GLN A 45 -4.53 4.55 -1.13
N ILE A 46 -4.10 5.75 -0.71
CA ILE A 46 -3.37 5.97 0.53
C ILE A 46 -4.27 6.80 1.47
N ARG A 47 -4.36 6.39 2.73
CA ARG A 47 -5.09 7.11 3.79
C ARG A 47 -4.08 7.54 4.83
N VAL A 48 -3.80 8.84 4.88
CA VAL A 48 -2.92 9.44 5.88
C VAL A 48 -3.79 10.00 7.00
N GLY A 49 -3.42 9.71 8.25
CA GLY A 49 -4.05 10.34 9.40
C GLY A 49 -3.58 11.79 9.48
N ASN A 50 -4.48 12.73 9.24
CA ASN A 50 -4.15 14.16 9.18
C ASN A 50 -4.11 14.82 10.57
N THR A 51 -4.42 14.07 11.64
CA THR A 51 -4.45 14.56 13.01
C THR A 51 -3.52 13.75 13.91
N PRO A 52 -2.81 14.39 14.85
CA PRO A 52 -1.98 13.71 15.86
C PRO A 52 -2.74 12.67 16.69
N ASP A 53 -4.06 12.79 16.79
CA ASP A 53 -4.95 11.96 17.61
C ASP A 53 -5.62 10.81 16.85
N THR A 54 -5.10 10.40 15.69
CA THR A 54 -5.65 9.23 14.99
C THR A 54 -5.22 7.94 15.72
N ARG A 55 -5.94 7.58 16.78
CA ARG A 55 -5.85 6.28 17.48
C ARG A 55 -6.49 5.16 16.67
#